data_AF-A0A410H4C8-F1
#
_entry.id   AF-A0A410H4C8-F1
#
_cell.length_a   1.000
_cell.length_b   1.000
_cell.length_c   1.000
_cell.angle_alpha   90.00
_cell.angle_beta   90.00
_cell.angle_gamma   90.00
#
_symmetry.space_group_name_H-M   'P 1'
#
loop_
_entity.id
_entity.type
_entity.pdbx_description
1 polymer ?
#
loop_
_entity_poly.entity_id
_entity_poly.type
_entity_poly.pdbx_seq_one_letter_code
_entity_poly.pdbx_strand_id
1 'polypeptide(L)'
;MKGYTQKNWKTFREEVIELDGKVCSICGRGEPDVYLQVHHKRYVQNKLPWEYPYKDCITLCKGCHAAEHGKVPPKFGWEYVGYDDLGDLIGICELCGSSLRHQFFVFHENWGTMEVGTYCCDSLLDTEIASNQVDSKKRYENRKKRFIQSSRWKSSCNTHKIKQNKISVVISLNENKYYIAMDDFKGKRLFHTIDEAKEHVFKVIENGEASKYLEQHK
;
A
#
# COMPACT_ATOMS: atom_id res chain seq x y z
N MET A 1 -0.04 36.72 -42.78
CA MET A 1 -0.26 35.77 -41.67
C MET A 1 -1.10 34.62 -42.19
N LYS A 2 -0.61 33.37 -42.10
CA LYS A 2 -1.42 32.18 -42.43
C LYS A 2 -2.62 32.17 -41.48
N GLY A 3 -3.84 32.21 -42.02
CA GLY A 3 -5.07 32.23 -41.24
C GLY A 3 -5.25 30.92 -40.46
N TYR A 4 -5.59 31.04 -39.18
CA TYR A 4 -5.87 29.90 -38.32
C TYR A 4 -7.30 29.40 -38.62
N THR A 5 -7.45 28.46 -39.55
CA THR A 5 -8.78 27.94 -39.90
C THR A 5 -9.16 26.78 -38.99
N GLN A 6 -10.23 26.94 -38.20
CA GLN A 6 -10.75 25.91 -37.31
C GLN A 6 -11.09 24.59 -38.04
N LYS A 7 -11.43 24.67 -39.33
CA LYS A 7 -11.76 23.51 -40.19
C LYS A 7 -10.57 22.56 -40.39
N ASN A 8 -9.35 23.10 -40.52
CA ASN A 8 -8.16 22.28 -40.76
C ASN A 8 -7.76 21.50 -39.51
N TRP A 9 -7.81 22.14 -38.34
CA TRP A 9 -7.56 21.46 -37.07
C TRP A 9 -8.62 20.39 -36.77
N LYS A 10 -9.89 20.68 -37.02
CA LYS A 10 -10.97 19.71 -36.79
C LYS A 10 -10.75 18.43 -37.60
N THR A 11 -10.51 18.57 -38.90
CA THR A 11 -10.27 17.44 -39.82
C THR A 11 -9.03 16.65 -39.39
N PHE A 12 -7.91 17.34 -39.16
CA PHE A 12 -6.67 16.69 -38.71
C PHE A 12 -6.82 15.96 -37.38
N ARG A 13 -7.53 16.55 -36.42
CA ARG A 13 -7.80 15.92 -35.12
C ARG A 13 -8.60 14.63 -35.29
N GLU A 14 -9.64 14.65 -36.12
CA GLU A 14 -10.47 13.47 -36.40
C GLU A 14 -9.65 12.36 -37.05
N GLU A 15 -8.80 12.69 -38.02
CA GLU A 15 -7.91 11.73 -38.68
C GLU A 15 -6.92 11.06 -37.71
N VAL A 16 -6.26 11.83 -36.85
CA VAL A 16 -5.32 11.27 -35.85
C VAL A 16 -6.04 10.34 -34.87
N ILE A 17 -7.22 10.76 -34.39
CA ILE A 17 -8.02 9.94 -33.48
C ILE A 17 -8.48 8.64 -34.15
N GLU A 18 -8.88 8.69 -35.44
CA GLU A 18 -9.25 7.50 -36.21
C GLU A 18 -8.06 6.56 -36.40
N LEU A 19 -6.87 7.09 -36.74
CA LEU A 19 -5.64 6.33 -36.91
C LEU A 19 -5.21 5.61 -35.62
N ASP A 20 -5.43 6.23 -34.46
CA ASP A 20 -5.15 5.65 -33.14
C ASP A 20 -6.30 4.78 -32.61
N GLY A 21 -7.30 4.46 -33.44
CA GLY A 21 -8.39 3.53 -33.08
C GLY A 21 -9.43 4.10 -32.12
N LYS A 22 -9.57 5.42 -32.04
CA LYS A 22 -10.53 6.13 -31.17
C LYS A 22 -10.36 5.83 -29.68
N VAL A 23 -9.15 5.54 -29.25
CA VAL A 23 -8.81 5.31 -27.86
C VAL A 23 -7.61 6.14 -27.45
N CYS A 24 -7.51 6.44 -26.16
CA CYS A 24 -6.29 7.01 -25.60
C CYS A 24 -5.15 5.98 -25.74
N SER A 25 -4.06 6.34 -26.42
CA SER A 25 -2.91 5.43 -26.63
C SER A 25 -2.17 5.07 -25.34
N ILE A 26 -2.44 5.77 -24.24
CA ILE A 26 -1.88 5.51 -22.91
C ILE A 26 -2.80 4.60 -22.09
N CYS A 27 -4.08 4.97 -21.91
CA CYS A 27 -5.00 4.23 -21.00
C CYS A 27 -6.06 3.35 -21.70
N GLY A 28 -6.07 3.29 -23.04
CA GLY A 28 -7.00 2.48 -23.82
C GLY A 28 -8.47 2.91 -23.81
N ARG A 29 -8.86 3.92 -23.02
CA ARG A 29 -10.25 4.39 -22.93
C ARG A 29 -10.62 5.30 -24.11
N GLY A 30 -11.83 5.16 -24.63
CA GLY A 30 -12.43 5.99 -25.68
C GLY A 30 -13.73 6.68 -25.22
N GLU A 31 -14.43 7.32 -26.14
CA GLU A 31 -15.78 7.84 -25.87
C GLU A 31 -16.76 6.68 -25.57
N PRO A 32 -17.77 6.87 -24.70
CA PRO A 32 -18.14 8.11 -24.00
C PRO A 32 -17.37 8.38 -22.70
N ASP A 33 -16.51 7.46 -22.25
CA ASP A 33 -15.89 7.51 -20.92
C ASP A 33 -14.87 8.65 -20.77
N VAL A 34 -14.24 9.07 -21.87
CA VAL A 34 -13.21 10.11 -21.87
C VAL A 34 -13.27 11.01 -23.10
N TYR A 35 -12.86 12.26 -22.93
CA TYR A 35 -12.62 13.19 -24.04
C TYR A 35 -11.20 13.02 -24.60
N LEU A 36 -11.10 12.71 -25.90
CA LEU A 36 -9.84 12.51 -26.61
C LEU A 36 -9.28 13.81 -27.19
N GLN A 37 -7.95 13.94 -27.21
CA GLN A 37 -7.21 15.10 -27.69
C GLN A 37 -5.95 14.62 -28.42
N VAL A 38 -5.51 15.39 -29.41
CA VAL A 38 -4.22 15.14 -30.05
C VAL A 38 -3.14 15.83 -29.25
N HIS A 39 -2.18 15.04 -28.78
CA HIS A 39 -0.94 15.51 -28.18
C HIS A 39 0.17 15.54 -29.24
N HIS A 40 0.92 16.63 -29.32
CA HIS A 40 2.12 16.75 -30.15
C HIS A 40 3.35 16.33 -29.35
N LYS A 41 4.01 15.23 -29.73
CA LYS A 41 5.18 14.67 -29.02
C LYS A 41 6.39 15.61 -28.98
N ARG A 42 6.41 16.61 -29.85
CA ARG A 42 7.45 17.65 -29.93
C ARG A 42 6.85 18.94 -30.49
N TYR A 43 7.39 20.07 -30.07
CA TYR A 43 7.03 21.38 -30.61
C TYR A 43 8.10 21.87 -31.59
N VAL A 44 7.70 22.16 -32.83
CA VAL A 44 8.54 22.75 -33.88
C VAL A 44 8.09 24.18 -34.13
N GLN A 45 9.03 25.13 -34.08
CA GLN A 45 8.74 26.55 -34.29
C GLN A 45 8.14 26.80 -35.68
N ASN A 46 7.18 27.73 -35.78
CA ASN A 46 6.50 28.13 -37.01
C ASN A 46 5.65 27.05 -37.71
N LYS A 47 5.34 25.94 -37.06
CA LYS A 47 4.35 24.97 -37.53
C LYS A 47 2.97 25.19 -36.91
N LEU A 48 1.93 25.12 -37.73
CA LEU A 48 0.55 25.03 -37.28
C LEU A 48 0.24 23.63 -36.73
N PRO A 49 -0.73 23.47 -35.81
CA PRO A 49 -1.01 22.17 -35.17
C PRO A 49 -1.35 21.02 -36.13
N TRP A 50 -1.91 21.30 -37.31
CA TRP A 50 -2.22 20.31 -38.35
C TRP A 50 -1.12 20.14 -39.41
N GLU A 51 0.00 20.88 -39.30
CA GLU A 51 1.18 20.73 -40.17
C GLU A 51 2.19 19.70 -39.61
N TYR A 52 1.84 19.03 -38.51
CA TYR A 52 2.65 17.97 -37.91
C TYR A 52 2.40 16.64 -38.63
N PRO A 53 3.46 15.85 -38.93
CA PRO A 53 3.30 14.47 -39.37
C PRO A 53 2.54 13.66 -38.33
N TYR A 54 1.64 12.77 -38.75
CA TYR A 54 0.85 11.94 -37.82
C TYR A 54 1.72 11.13 -36.83
N LYS A 55 2.92 10.67 -37.25
CA LYS A 55 3.87 9.98 -36.35
C LYS A 55 4.31 10.80 -35.13
N ASP A 56 4.28 12.12 -35.25
CA ASP A 56 4.63 13.07 -34.18
C ASP A 56 3.40 13.46 -33.33
N CYS A 57 2.24 12.89 -33.63
CA CYS A 57 1.01 13.04 -32.89
C CYS A 57 0.67 11.74 -32.16
N ILE A 58 -0.14 11.86 -31.12
CA ILE A 58 -0.71 10.73 -30.39
C ILE A 58 -2.04 11.14 -29.77
N THR A 59 -3.03 10.25 -29.81
CA THR A 59 -4.33 10.48 -29.22
C THR A 59 -4.32 10.16 -27.73
N LEU A 60 -4.53 11.17 -26.88
CA LEU A 60 -4.58 11.03 -25.44
C LEU A 60 -5.91 11.52 -24.88
N CYS A 61 -6.41 10.88 -23.83
CA CYS A 61 -7.51 11.47 -23.06
C CYS A 61 -7.03 12.72 -22.31
N LYS A 62 -7.94 13.64 -21.95
CA LYS A 62 -7.63 14.85 -21.18
C LYS A 62 -6.71 14.61 -19.97
N GLY A 63 -6.89 13.51 -19.25
CA GLY A 63 -6.05 13.16 -18.10
C GLY A 63 -4.60 12.82 -18.50
N CYS A 64 -4.43 11.90 -19.44
CA CYS A 64 -3.10 11.52 -19.95
C CYS A 64 -2.42 12.68 -20.67
N HIS A 65 -3.16 13.51 -21.41
CA HIS A 65 -2.64 14.72 -22.05
C HIS A 65 -2.10 15.73 -21.02
N ALA A 66 -2.76 15.89 -19.87
CA ALA A 66 -2.27 16.74 -18.80
C ALA A 66 -1.05 16.15 -18.08
N ALA A 67 -0.96 14.82 -18.00
CA ALA A 67 0.19 14.11 -17.45
C ALA A 67 1.46 14.29 -18.32
N GLU A 68 1.34 14.25 -19.65
CA GLU A 68 2.46 14.55 -20.58
C GLU A 68 3.00 15.98 -20.41
N HIS A 69 2.17 16.91 -19.94
CA HIS A 69 2.60 18.27 -19.59
C HIS A 69 3.15 18.39 -18.15
N GLY A 70 3.31 17.27 -17.44
CA GLY A 70 3.79 17.24 -16.06
C GLY A 70 2.84 17.86 -15.04
N LYS A 71 1.54 18.00 -15.38
CA LYS A 71 0.54 18.66 -14.51
C LYS A 71 -0.30 17.69 -13.70
N VAL A 72 -0.21 16.40 -13.99
CA VAL A 72 -0.99 15.33 -13.35
C VAL A 72 -0.08 14.10 -13.22
N PRO A 73 -0.07 13.41 -12.07
CA PRO A 73 0.69 12.17 -11.91
C PRO A 73 0.29 11.11 -12.95
N PRO A 74 1.24 10.29 -13.44
CA PRO A 74 0.96 9.15 -14.30
C PRO A 74 -0.11 8.23 -13.71
N LYS A 75 -0.89 7.54 -14.56
CA LYS A 75 -1.97 6.65 -14.10
C LYS A 75 -1.52 5.22 -13.79
N PHE A 76 -0.39 4.82 -14.34
CA PHE A 76 0.17 3.47 -14.26
C PHE A 76 1.69 3.58 -14.37
N GLY A 77 2.40 2.44 -14.28
CA GLY A 77 3.86 2.42 -14.29
C GLY A 77 4.46 2.80 -12.93
N TRP A 78 3.65 2.80 -11.89
CA TRP A 78 4.12 2.98 -10.53
C TRP A 78 4.69 1.67 -10.02
N GLU A 79 5.76 1.77 -9.25
CA GLU A 79 6.42 0.66 -8.58
C GLU A 79 6.37 0.86 -7.07
N TYR A 80 6.16 -0.23 -6.35
CA TYR A 80 6.22 -0.22 -4.89
C TYR A 80 7.67 -0.11 -4.42
N VAL A 81 7.97 0.87 -3.56
CA VAL A 81 9.32 1.10 -3.03
C VAL A 81 9.40 0.73 -1.56
N GLY A 82 8.40 1.10 -0.76
CA GLY A 82 8.50 0.92 0.67
C GLY A 82 7.28 1.36 1.45
N TYR A 83 7.40 1.25 2.76
CA TYR A 83 6.33 1.50 3.72
C TYR A 83 6.90 2.04 5.04
N ASP A 84 6.17 2.96 5.66
CA ASP A 84 6.40 3.41 7.03
C ASP A 84 5.09 3.49 7.86
N ASP A 85 5.19 3.23 9.17
CA ASP A 85 4.12 3.47 10.15
C ASP A 85 4.52 4.65 11.03
N LEU A 86 3.93 5.81 10.76
CA LEU A 86 4.20 7.05 11.48
C LEU A 86 3.71 7.00 12.94
N GLY A 87 3.00 5.94 13.34
CA GLY A 87 2.47 5.74 14.69
C GLY A 87 1.19 6.54 14.99
N ASP A 88 1.03 7.69 14.35
CA ASP A 88 -0.12 8.58 14.47
C ASP A 88 -0.49 9.21 13.10
N LEU A 89 -1.63 9.91 13.02
CA LEU A 89 -2.17 10.50 11.79
C LEU A 89 -1.48 11.83 11.42
N ILE A 90 -0.15 11.80 11.31
CA ILE A 90 0.70 12.99 11.14
C ILE A 90 1.23 13.19 9.72
N GLY A 91 1.14 12.17 8.85
CA GLY A 91 1.53 12.25 7.45
C GLY A 91 0.45 12.87 6.57
N ILE A 92 0.80 13.19 5.32
CA ILE A 92 -0.15 13.69 4.30
C ILE A 92 0.07 12.92 3.00
N CYS A 93 -1.01 12.47 2.37
CA CYS A 93 -0.97 11.82 1.06
C CYS A 93 -0.72 12.85 -0.03
N GLU A 94 0.35 12.69 -0.80
CA GLU A 94 0.68 13.60 -1.90
C GLU A 94 -0.31 13.51 -3.07
N LEU A 95 -0.99 12.36 -3.24
CA LEU A 95 -1.98 12.18 -4.31
C LEU A 95 -3.35 12.81 -4.01
N CYS A 96 -3.86 12.65 -2.77
CA CYS A 96 -5.23 13.04 -2.41
C CYS A 96 -5.35 14.06 -1.27
N GLY A 97 -4.24 14.40 -0.61
CA GLY A 97 -4.18 15.36 0.50
C GLY A 97 -4.72 14.87 1.84
N SER A 98 -5.16 13.63 1.96
CA SER A 98 -5.67 13.08 3.22
C SER A 98 -4.54 12.83 4.23
N SER A 99 -4.82 13.02 5.52
CA SER A 99 -3.88 12.71 6.60
C SER A 99 -3.64 11.20 6.72
N LEU A 100 -2.40 10.80 6.98
CA LEU A 100 -1.93 9.41 6.97
C LEU A 100 -1.25 9.05 8.28
N ARG A 101 -1.48 7.81 8.73
CA ARG A 101 -0.60 7.11 9.68
C ARG A 101 0.30 6.11 8.96
N HIS A 102 -0.30 5.36 8.04
CA HIS A 102 0.41 4.40 7.21
C HIS A 102 0.78 5.06 5.89
N GLN A 103 2.08 5.19 5.68
CA GLN A 103 2.67 5.84 4.52
C GLN A 103 3.30 4.79 3.61
N PHE A 104 3.06 4.92 2.32
CA PHE A 104 3.58 4.05 1.27
C PHE A 104 4.36 4.89 0.27
N PHE A 105 5.51 4.37 -0.14
CA PHE A 105 6.38 5.02 -1.12
C PHE A 105 6.20 4.30 -2.45
N VAL A 106 5.78 5.05 -3.47
CA VAL A 106 5.63 4.57 -4.85
C VAL A 106 6.54 5.39 -5.77
N PHE A 107 7.07 4.78 -6.81
CA PHE A 107 7.98 5.44 -7.74
C PHE A 107 7.50 5.31 -9.19
N HIS A 108 7.71 6.34 -10.00
CA HIS A 108 7.50 6.29 -11.44
C HIS A 108 8.63 7.04 -12.15
N GLU A 109 9.16 6.52 -13.25
CA GLU A 109 10.30 7.09 -13.99
C GLU A 109 10.15 8.59 -14.34
N ASN A 110 8.97 8.98 -14.81
CA ASN A 110 8.66 10.36 -15.24
C ASN A 110 8.12 11.26 -14.10
N TRP A 111 8.08 10.78 -12.86
CA TRP A 111 7.57 11.55 -11.70
C TRP A 111 8.54 11.57 -10.52
N GLY A 112 9.23 10.47 -10.25
CA GLY A 112 10.01 10.24 -9.03
C GLY A 112 9.21 9.50 -7.97
N THR A 113 9.68 9.57 -6.74
CA THR A 113 9.02 8.97 -5.57
C THR A 113 7.87 9.85 -5.11
N MET A 114 6.76 9.23 -4.74
CA MET A 114 5.59 9.89 -4.17
C MET A 114 5.15 9.17 -2.89
N GLU A 115 4.74 9.94 -1.90
CA GLU A 115 4.27 9.47 -0.60
C GLU A 115 2.74 9.41 -0.56
N VAL A 116 2.18 8.20 -0.42
CA VAL A 116 0.73 7.99 -0.54
C VAL A 116 0.16 7.14 0.60
N GLY A 117 -1.14 7.28 0.80
CA GLY A 117 -1.89 6.44 1.73
C GLY A 117 -2.24 5.08 1.17
N THR A 118 -2.75 4.19 2.02
CA THR A 118 -3.10 2.80 1.67
C THR A 118 -3.92 2.68 0.39
N TYR A 119 -5.04 3.41 0.30
CA TYR A 119 -5.92 3.36 -0.88
C TYR A 119 -5.24 3.88 -2.15
N CYS A 120 -4.50 4.98 -2.04
CA CYS A 120 -3.82 5.58 -3.17
C CYS A 120 -2.68 4.69 -3.67
N CYS A 121 -1.95 4.01 -2.78
CA CYS A 121 -0.93 3.03 -3.14
C CYS A 121 -1.53 1.88 -3.97
N ASP A 122 -2.58 1.23 -3.45
CA ASP A 122 -3.27 0.14 -4.13
C ASP A 122 -3.83 0.60 -5.49
N SER A 123 -4.43 1.79 -5.52
CA SER A 123 -4.99 2.38 -6.75
C SER A 123 -3.94 2.72 -7.82
N LEU A 124 -2.73 3.14 -7.44
CA LEU A 124 -1.66 3.49 -8.39
C LEU A 124 -0.95 2.25 -8.93
N LEU A 125 -0.84 1.21 -8.11
CA LEU A 125 -0.17 -0.05 -8.47
C LEU A 125 -1.13 -1.06 -9.11
N ASP A 126 -2.44 -0.86 -9.00
CA ASP A 126 -3.47 -1.86 -9.35
C ASP A 126 -3.25 -3.19 -8.60
N THR A 127 -2.98 -3.08 -7.29
CA THR A 127 -2.74 -4.22 -6.40
C THR A 127 -3.41 -4.01 -5.05
N GLU A 128 -3.35 -5.00 -4.18
CA GLU A 128 -3.79 -4.92 -2.78
C GLU A 128 -2.61 -4.98 -1.80
N ILE A 129 -1.40 -4.60 -2.22
CA ILE A 129 -0.19 -4.74 -1.38
C ILE A 129 -0.33 -3.92 -0.10
N ALA A 130 -0.80 -2.66 -0.22
CA ALA A 130 -0.87 -1.75 0.91
C ALA A 130 -2.00 -2.13 1.87
N SER A 131 -3.20 -2.40 1.35
CA SER A 131 -4.33 -2.85 2.17
C SER A 131 -4.01 -4.16 2.88
N ASN A 132 -3.46 -5.17 2.19
CA ASN A 132 -3.09 -6.43 2.82
C ASN A 132 -2.03 -6.25 3.92
N GLN A 133 -1.05 -5.37 3.71
CA GLN A 133 -0.02 -5.08 4.72
C GLN A 133 -0.61 -4.44 5.99
N VAL A 134 -1.47 -3.42 5.83
CA VAL A 134 -2.14 -2.76 6.97
C VAL A 134 -3.08 -3.73 7.67
N ASP A 135 -3.89 -4.47 6.93
CA ASP A 135 -4.85 -5.43 7.47
C ASP A 135 -4.16 -6.56 8.22
N SER A 136 -3.06 -7.11 7.67
CA SER A 136 -2.28 -8.16 8.32
C SER A 136 -1.76 -7.70 9.67
N LYS A 137 -1.15 -6.50 9.74
CA LYS A 137 -0.67 -5.90 10.98
C LYS A 137 -1.82 -5.67 11.97
N LYS A 138 -2.92 -5.09 11.52
CA LYS A 138 -4.10 -4.83 12.35
C LYS A 138 -4.70 -6.12 12.91
N ARG A 139 -4.79 -7.18 12.10
CA ARG A 139 -5.27 -8.50 12.54
C ARG A 139 -4.33 -9.11 13.57
N TYR A 140 -3.01 -9.02 13.37
CA TYR A 140 -2.01 -9.49 14.34
C TYR A 140 -2.14 -8.77 15.69
N GLU A 141 -2.15 -7.43 15.68
CA GLU A 141 -2.29 -6.62 16.90
C GLU A 141 -3.61 -6.86 17.62
N ASN A 142 -4.71 -7.02 16.88
CA ASN A 142 -6.00 -7.38 17.47
C ASN A 142 -5.99 -8.75 18.14
N ARG A 143 -5.36 -9.76 17.53
CA ARG A 143 -5.20 -11.09 18.14
C ARG A 143 -4.34 -11.00 19.41
N LYS A 144 -3.23 -10.27 19.34
CA LYS A 144 -2.34 -10.01 20.49
C LYS A 144 -3.10 -9.39 21.66
N LYS A 145 -3.82 -8.29 21.40
CA LYS A 145 -4.63 -7.60 22.42
C LYS A 145 -5.69 -8.52 23.04
N ARG A 146 -6.44 -9.26 22.21
CA ARG A 146 -7.44 -10.23 22.67
C ARG A 146 -6.83 -11.35 23.51
N PHE A 147 -5.63 -11.81 23.17
CA PHE A 147 -4.93 -12.83 23.93
C PHE A 147 -4.48 -12.31 25.30
N ILE A 148 -3.86 -11.13 25.36
CA ILE A 148 -3.38 -10.52 26.61
C ILE A 148 -4.54 -10.24 27.57
N GLN A 149 -5.64 -9.69 27.04
CA GLN A 149 -6.83 -9.28 27.79
C GLN A 149 -7.86 -10.42 27.96
N SER A 150 -7.54 -11.64 27.54
CA SER A 150 -8.52 -12.74 27.54
C SER A 150 -8.96 -13.11 28.95
N SER A 151 -10.26 -13.25 29.16
CA SER A 151 -10.84 -13.82 30.39
C SER A 151 -10.51 -15.31 30.58
N ARG A 152 -9.99 -15.99 29.54
CA ARG A 152 -9.51 -17.38 29.63
C ARG A 152 -8.27 -17.53 30.49
N TRP A 153 -7.56 -16.43 30.79
CA TRP A 153 -6.48 -16.42 31.76
C TRP A 153 -7.03 -16.62 33.18
N LYS A 154 -6.78 -17.80 33.76
CA LYS A 154 -7.09 -18.09 35.15
C LYS A 154 -5.98 -17.53 36.03
N SER A 155 -6.31 -16.52 36.83
CA SER A 155 -5.34 -15.82 37.67
C SER A 155 -5.53 -16.23 39.13
N SER A 156 -4.47 -16.70 39.78
CA SER A 156 -4.46 -17.14 41.18
C SER A 156 -3.21 -16.59 41.88
N CYS A 157 -3.39 -15.64 42.80
CA CYS A 157 -2.36 -14.94 43.58
C CYS A 157 -1.10 -14.55 42.78
N ASN A 158 -0.15 -15.46 42.56
CA ASN A 158 1.12 -15.25 41.84
C ASN A 158 1.23 -16.02 40.52
N THR A 159 0.12 -16.53 39.98
CA THR A 159 0.12 -17.38 38.77
C THR A 159 -1.00 -17.02 37.81
N HIS A 160 -0.70 -17.03 36.52
CA HIS A 160 -1.66 -16.87 35.44
C HIS A 160 -1.57 -18.07 34.49
N LYS A 161 -2.69 -18.73 34.23
CA LYS A 161 -2.74 -19.97 33.44
C LYS A 161 -3.69 -19.83 32.27
N ILE A 162 -3.28 -20.30 31.09
CA ILE A 162 -4.14 -20.43 29.91
C ILE A 162 -3.76 -21.68 29.13
N LYS A 163 -4.74 -22.32 28.50
CA LYS A 163 -4.48 -23.36 27.50
C LYS A 163 -4.81 -22.80 26.12
N GLN A 164 -3.85 -22.81 25.20
CA GLN A 164 -4.00 -22.28 23.84
C GLN A 164 -3.31 -23.21 22.84
N ASN A 165 -3.96 -23.54 21.73
CA ASN A 165 -3.43 -24.45 20.70
C ASN A 165 -2.85 -25.76 21.26
N LYS A 166 -3.54 -26.37 22.23
CA LYS A 166 -3.13 -27.58 22.97
C LYS A 166 -1.92 -27.41 23.91
N ILE A 167 -1.26 -26.25 23.93
CA ILE A 167 -0.18 -25.90 24.85
C ILE A 167 -0.77 -25.34 26.15
N SER A 168 -0.35 -25.87 27.29
CA SER A 168 -0.65 -25.31 28.61
C SER A 168 0.41 -24.27 28.98
N VAL A 169 0.01 -23.03 29.22
CA VAL A 169 0.93 -21.96 29.60
C VAL A 169 0.66 -21.55 31.04
N VAL A 170 1.73 -21.46 31.82
CA VAL A 170 1.74 -20.95 33.20
C VAL A 170 2.74 -19.81 33.29
N ILE A 171 2.27 -18.62 33.66
CA ILE A 171 3.11 -17.49 34.02
C ILE A 171 3.12 -17.38 35.53
N SER A 172 4.29 -17.32 36.14
CA SER A 172 4.45 -17.29 37.60
C SER A 172 5.34 -16.14 38.02
N LEU A 173 4.98 -15.48 39.12
CA LEU A 173 5.75 -14.41 39.74
C LEU A 173 6.67 -15.00 40.82
N ASN A 174 7.97 -14.71 40.74
CA ASN A 174 8.95 -15.00 41.79
C ASN A 174 9.95 -13.84 41.89
N GLU A 175 10.25 -13.36 43.10
CA GLU A 175 11.22 -12.28 43.36
C GLU A 175 11.03 -11.06 42.43
N ASN A 176 9.78 -10.60 42.27
CA ASN A 176 9.39 -9.48 41.39
C ASN A 176 9.64 -9.69 39.89
N LYS A 177 9.91 -10.91 39.44
CA LYS A 177 10.04 -11.25 38.01
C LYS A 177 9.06 -12.34 37.60
N TYR A 178 8.55 -12.21 36.39
CA TYR A 178 7.68 -13.22 35.78
C TYR A 178 8.51 -14.20 34.95
N TYR A 179 8.20 -15.49 35.08
CA TYR A 179 8.72 -16.53 34.20
C TYR A 179 7.58 -17.31 33.58
N ILE A 180 7.85 -17.87 32.40
CA ILE A 180 6.87 -18.62 31.61
C ILE A 180 7.25 -20.10 31.68
N ALA A 181 6.29 -20.96 31.95
CA ALA A 181 6.36 -22.40 31.72
C ALA A 181 5.33 -22.81 30.67
N MET A 182 5.75 -23.65 29.72
CA MET A 182 4.88 -24.23 28.69
C MET A 182 4.90 -25.74 28.84
N ASP A 183 3.74 -26.32 29.11
CA ASP A 183 3.56 -27.68 29.61
C ASP A 183 4.51 -27.94 30.79
N ASP A 184 5.42 -28.92 30.67
CA ASP A 184 6.38 -29.27 31.73
C ASP A 184 7.71 -28.51 31.61
N PHE A 185 7.86 -27.63 30.62
CA PHE A 185 9.10 -26.94 30.32
C PHE A 185 9.11 -25.50 30.82
N LYS A 186 10.02 -25.21 31.76
CA LYS A 186 10.26 -23.86 32.26
C LYS A 186 11.16 -23.08 31.31
N GLY A 187 10.68 -21.93 30.85
CA GLY A 187 11.45 -20.98 30.07
C GLY A 187 12.55 -20.28 30.88
N LYS A 188 13.63 -19.89 30.21
CA LYS A 188 14.79 -19.21 30.82
C LYS A 188 14.65 -17.69 30.89
N ARG A 189 13.77 -17.09 30.08
CA ARG A 189 13.57 -15.64 30.03
C ARG A 189 12.73 -15.17 31.21
N LEU A 190 13.10 -13.99 31.72
CA LEU A 190 12.42 -13.30 32.81
C LEU A 190 11.82 -11.99 32.27
N PHE A 191 10.65 -11.62 32.79
CA PHE A 191 9.90 -10.43 32.38
C PHE A 191 9.58 -9.56 33.59
N HIS A 192 9.47 -8.25 33.38
CA HIS A 192 9.21 -7.28 34.46
C HIS A 192 7.72 -7.12 34.72
N THR A 193 6.90 -7.28 33.68
CA THR A 193 5.44 -7.16 33.80
C THR A 193 4.74 -8.41 33.29
N ILE A 194 3.50 -8.60 33.76
CA ILE A 194 2.63 -9.68 33.29
C ILE A 194 2.30 -9.55 31.80
N ASP A 195 2.14 -8.31 31.30
CA ASP A 195 1.76 -8.05 29.92
C ASP A 195 2.92 -8.33 28.96
N GLU A 196 4.16 -7.99 29.34
CA GLU A 196 5.37 -8.41 28.61
C GLU A 196 5.46 -9.93 28.49
N ALA A 197 5.21 -10.65 29.59
CA ALA A 197 5.22 -12.11 29.58
C ALA A 197 4.11 -12.66 28.67
N LYS A 198 2.89 -12.13 28.73
CA LYS A 198 1.78 -12.55 27.86
C LYS A 198 2.03 -12.22 26.39
N GLU A 199 2.63 -11.08 26.07
CA GLU A 199 3.02 -10.71 24.70
C GLU A 199 4.08 -11.67 24.15
N HIS A 200 5.07 -12.03 24.96
CA HIS A 200 6.07 -13.02 24.57
C HIS A 200 5.43 -14.38 24.31
N VAL A 201 4.54 -14.85 25.20
CA VAL A 201 3.76 -16.09 25.00
C VAL A 201 2.99 -16.06 23.68
N PHE A 202 2.27 -14.97 23.40
CA PHE A 202 1.52 -14.81 22.15
C PHE A 202 2.44 -14.98 20.94
N LYS A 203 3.58 -14.27 20.95
CA LYS A 203 4.55 -14.29 19.85
C LYS A 203 5.07 -15.70 19.56
N VAL A 204 5.52 -16.44 20.59
CA VAL A 204 6.11 -17.77 20.41
C VAL A 204 5.08 -18.85 20.03
N ILE A 205 3.79 -18.64 20.37
CA ILE A 205 2.71 -19.52 19.93
C ILE A 205 2.36 -19.21 18.47
N GLU A 206 2.24 -17.93 18.11
CA GLU A 206 1.82 -17.49 16.79
C GLU A 206 2.85 -17.82 15.70
N ASN A 207 4.14 -17.69 16.00
CA ASN A 207 5.23 -18.03 15.06
C ASN A 207 5.59 -19.53 15.05
N GLY A 208 4.93 -20.34 15.87
CA GLY A 208 5.14 -21.79 15.97
C GLY A 208 6.42 -22.23 16.71
N GLU A 209 7.21 -21.31 17.26
CA GLU A 209 8.43 -21.64 18.01
C GLU A 209 8.12 -22.50 19.24
N ALA A 210 7.03 -22.21 19.94
CA ALA A 210 6.61 -22.97 21.11
C ALA A 210 6.31 -24.44 20.77
N SER A 211 5.62 -24.70 19.65
CA SER A 211 5.31 -26.07 19.22
C SER A 211 6.58 -26.83 18.83
N LYS A 212 7.46 -26.20 18.05
CA LYS A 212 8.75 -26.80 17.64
C LYS A 212 9.63 -27.14 18.84
N TYR A 213 9.70 -26.24 19.84
CA TYR A 213 10.49 -26.46 21.05
C TYR A 213 9.96 -27.67 21.84
N LEU A 214 8.64 -27.78 21.99
CA LEU A 214 8.00 -28.88 22.72
C LEU A 214 8.11 -30.23 22.00
N GLU A 215 8.10 -30.24 20.66
CA GLU A 215 8.35 -31.46 19.87
C GLU A 215 9.78 -31.97 20.00
N GLN A 216 10.76 -31.07 20.13
CA GLN A 216 12.18 -31.44 20.28
C GLN A 216 12.55 -31.98 21.67
N HIS A 217 11.72 -31.74 22.67
CA HIS A 217 11.99 -32.11 24.07
C HIS A 217 11.01 -33.14 24.64
N LYS A 218 10.08 -33.65 23.83
CA LYS A 218 9.25 -34.84 24.14
C LYS A 218 10.03 -36.12 23.93
#